data_AF-A0A2D5GIU7-F1
#
_entry.id   AF-A0A2D5GIU7-F1
#
_cell.length_a   1.000
_cell.length_b   1.000
_cell.length_c   1.000
_cell.angle_alpha   90.00
_cell.angle_beta   90.00
_cell.angle_gamma   90.00
#
_symmetry.space_group_name_H-M   'P 1'
#
loop_
_entity.id
_entity.type
_entity.pdbx_description
1 polymer ?
#
loop_
_entity_poly.entity_id
_entity_poly.type
_entity_poly.pdbx_seq_one_letter_code
_entity_poly.pdbx_strand_id
1 'polypeptide(L)'
;MLLCCNVSVLRYNTVTALNNIIKPEAQQAPFCSATNSSITRQLAGDLSQHRFTLRHRPKQVVYQLDNDPLVLANIYDAEVRLTCWQRDLDANSLAYVNWLLERGRLLPLRLVASPETLTEHLMQDLPDHPNRSDFIKDVVYLADMFACLFGLEEVGVRLSLLKEAMCPRFHVDRIGARMVCTYAGSATQWLPNEVVDRSKLGRGSNGLDDHESGLYPAETIPNQMRAGDVIIMKGDTWPEQEGQGLVHRSPACTPQAPRLFLSMDVM
;
A
#
# COMPACT_ATOMS: atom_id res chain seq x y z
N MET A 1 13.59 -6.28 -12.41
CA MET A 1 14.48 -7.45 -12.24
C MET A 1 15.19 -7.49 -10.87
N LEU A 2 15.78 -6.39 -10.37
CA LEU A 2 16.43 -6.36 -9.03
C LEU A 2 15.47 -6.59 -7.84
N LEU A 3 14.24 -6.07 -7.89
CA LEU A 3 13.24 -6.31 -6.83
C LEU A 3 12.91 -7.80 -6.67
N CYS A 4 12.64 -8.50 -7.78
CA CYS A 4 12.21 -9.90 -7.72
C CYS A 4 13.29 -10.85 -7.17
N CYS A 5 14.59 -10.55 -7.31
CA CYS A 5 15.66 -11.37 -6.71
C CYS A 5 15.77 -11.20 -5.19
N ASN A 6 15.59 -9.99 -4.65
CA ASN A 6 15.70 -9.76 -3.21
C ASN A 6 14.43 -10.18 -2.43
N VAL A 7 13.25 -10.12 -3.06
CA VAL A 7 11.98 -10.58 -2.47
C VAL A 7 11.99 -12.11 -2.26
N SER A 8 12.72 -12.89 -3.08
CA SER A 8 12.82 -14.35 -2.93
C SER A 8 13.36 -14.83 -1.57
N VAL A 9 14.22 -14.05 -0.90
CA VAL A 9 14.77 -14.41 0.41
C VAL A 9 13.78 -14.10 1.54
N LEU A 10 13.00 -13.02 1.41
CA LEU A 10 11.91 -12.68 2.35
C LEU A 10 10.71 -13.63 2.22
N ARG A 11 10.47 -14.19 1.01
CA ARG A 11 9.40 -15.17 0.73
C ARG A 11 9.49 -16.45 1.57
N TYR A 12 10.68 -16.91 1.95
CA TYR A 12 10.82 -18.22 2.62
C TYR A 12 10.23 -18.27 4.03
N ASN A 13 10.09 -17.14 4.73
CA ASN A 13 9.53 -17.11 6.08
C ASN A 13 8.05 -16.69 6.14
N THR A 14 7.49 -16.06 5.09
CA THR A 14 6.11 -15.53 5.08
C THR A 14 5.16 -16.32 4.17
N VAL A 15 5.64 -16.94 3.08
CA VAL A 15 4.79 -17.74 2.17
C VAL A 15 4.26 -19.01 2.86
N THR A 16 5.00 -19.56 3.83
CA THR A 16 4.55 -20.72 4.63
C THR A 16 3.34 -20.38 5.52
N ALA A 17 3.15 -19.11 5.90
CA ALA A 17 2.00 -18.69 6.69
C ALA A 17 0.72 -18.52 5.83
N LEU A 18 0.84 -18.01 4.61
CA LEU A 18 -0.30 -17.79 3.71
C LEU A 18 -0.82 -19.09 3.07
N ASN A 19 0.07 -20.01 2.67
CA ASN A 19 -0.36 -21.27 2.03
C ASN A 19 -1.07 -22.26 2.98
N ASN A 20 -0.91 -22.12 4.29
CA ASN A 20 -1.60 -22.96 5.28
C ASN A 20 -3.05 -22.51 5.57
N ILE A 21 -3.50 -21.39 5.01
CA ILE A 21 -4.84 -20.83 5.27
C ILE A 21 -5.87 -21.23 4.19
N ILE A 22 -5.44 -21.75 3.03
CA ILE A 22 -6.32 -22.00 1.87
C ILE A 22 -6.76 -23.47 1.72
N LYS A 23 -6.25 -24.42 2.51
CA LYS A 23 -6.75 -25.83 2.49
C LYS A 23 -6.90 -26.42 3.89
N PRO A 24 -8.14 -26.65 4.38
CA PRO A 24 -8.35 -27.50 5.55
C PRO A 24 -8.44 -28.95 5.07
N GLU A 25 -7.31 -29.66 4.98
CA GLU A 25 -7.38 -31.12 4.92
C GLU A 25 -7.59 -31.67 6.33
N ALA A 26 -8.78 -32.22 6.56
CA ALA A 26 -9.12 -33.01 7.71
C ALA A 26 -8.32 -34.31 7.68
N GLN A 27 -7.40 -34.49 8.63
CA GLN A 27 -6.93 -35.81 9.02
C GLN A 27 -7.03 -35.97 10.53
N GLN A 28 -8.00 -36.81 10.93
CA GLN A 28 -8.06 -37.43 12.24
C GLN A 28 -6.78 -38.25 12.45
N ALA A 29 -6.05 -37.96 13.52
CA ALA A 29 -5.03 -38.85 14.05
C ALA A 29 -5.48 -39.40 15.42
N PRO A 30 -5.27 -40.70 15.70
CA PRO A 30 -5.83 -41.38 16.85
C PRO A 30 -5.08 -41.07 18.15
N PHE A 31 -5.83 -41.12 19.24
CA PHE A 31 -5.34 -41.19 20.61
C PHE A 31 -4.38 -42.39 20.79
N CYS A 32 -3.19 -42.13 21.33
CA CYS A 32 -2.45 -43.11 22.13
C CYS A 32 -1.74 -42.42 23.29
N SER A 33 -2.09 -42.88 24.49
CA SER A 33 -1.55 -42.53 25.80
C SER A 33 -0.18 -43.14 26.02
N ALA A 34 0.75 -42.40 26.66
CA ALA A 34 1.69 -43.00 27.62
C ALA A 34 2.35 -41.93 28.51
N THR A 35 2.52 -42.33 29.76
CA THR A 35 2.96 -41.64 30.98
C THR A 35 4.48 -41.59 31.18
N ASN A 36 4.87 -40.87 32.25
CA ASN A 36 6.13 -40.88 33.03
C ASN A 36 7.24 -39.91 32.58
N SER A 37 7.57 -38.85 33.33
CA SER A 37 8.08 -38.69 34.72
C SER A 37 9.60 -38.53 34.78
N SER A 38 9.99 -37.35 35.30
CA SER A 38 11.21 -37.06 36.07
C SER A 38 12.58 -37.43 35.50
N ILE A 39 13.30 -36.44 34.98
CA ILE A 39 14.75 -36.28 35.22
C ILE A 39 15.04 -34.80 35.57
N THR A 40 15.18 -34.59 36.89
CA THR A 40 16.16 -33.75 37.61
C THR A 40 16.94 -32.70 36.81
N ARG A 41 16.81 -31.41 37.12
CA ARG A 41 17.42 -30.68 38.27
C ARG A 41 18.94 -30.56 38.16
N GLN A 42 19.43 -29.68 37.28
CA GLN A 42 20.72 -28.98 37.43
C GLN A 42 20.74 -27.78 36.47
N LEU A 43 21.43 -26.70 36.87
CA LEU A 43 21.42 -25.34 36.27
C LEU A 43 20.39 -24.36 36.88
N ALA A 44 20.30 -24.37 38.21
CA ALA A 44 19.96 -23.17 38.97
C ALA A 44 21.28 -22.55 39.47
N GLY A 45 21.85 -21.64 38.69
CA GLY A 45 23.05 -20.88 39.03
C GLY A 45 23.36 -19.91 37.90
N ASP A 46 23.55 -18.64 38.23
CA ASP A 46 24.06 -17.56 37.37
C ASP A 46 23.13 -16.87 36.35
N LEU A 47 21.97 -16.35 36.78
CA LEU A 47 21.31 -15.25 36.04
C LEU A 47 20.83 -14.07 36.90
N SER A 48 21.33 -13.92 38.12
CA SER A 48 21.01 -12.78 38.98
C SER A 48 22.03 -11.65 38.89
N GLN A 49 22.29 -11.08 37.70
CA GLN A 49 22.94 -9.76 37.61
C GLN A 49 23.01 -9.09 36.23
N HIS A 50 22.05 -9.28 35.31
CA HIS A 50 21.94 -8.41 34.15
C HIS A 50 20.56 -7.73 34.13
N ARG A 51 20.48 -6.55 34.76
CA ARG A 51 19.47 -5.56 34.43
C ARG A 51 19.69 -5.20 32.95
N PHE A 52 18.96 -5.88 32.07
CA PHE A 52 18.73 -5.38 30.72
C PHE A 52 18.06 -4.01 30.87
N THR A 53 18.84 -2.95 30.77
CA THR A 53 18.29 -1.65 30.40
C THR A 53 17.57 -1.89 29.09
N LEU A 54 16.24 -1.82 29.11
CA LEU A 54 15.41 -1.71 27.90
C LEU A 54 16.00 -0.55 27.11
N ARG A 55 16.89 -0.84 26.15
CA ARG A 55 17.27 0.12 25.14
C ARG A 55 15.95 0.54 24.53
N HIS A 56 15.60 1.81 24.67
CA HIS A 56 14.49 2.39 23.93
C HIS A 56 14.69 1.96 22.49
N ARG A 57 13.85 1.03 22.02
CA ARG A 57 13.82 0.65 20.62
C ARG A 57 13.54 1.97 19.91
N PRO A 58 14.41 2.45 18.99
CA PRO A 58 14.12 3.67 18.27
C PRO A 58 12.73 3.51 17.68
N LYS A 59 11.85 4.48 17.93
CA LYS A 59 10.43 4.45 17.54
C LYS A 59 10.39 4.13 16.05
N GLN A 60 10.01 2.90 15.70
CA GLN A 60 10.10 2.40 14.33
C GLN A 60 9.18 3.26 13.46
N VAL A 61 9.71 3.77 12.34
CA VAL A 61 8.99 4.75 11.53
C VAL A 61 7.86 4.03 10.80
N VAL A 62 6.62 4.40 11.14
CA VAL A 62 5.36 3.84 10.58
C VAL A 62 5.25 4.08 9.06
N TYR A 63 6.04 5.02 8.54
CA TYR A 63 6.14 5.41 7.14
C TYR A 63 7.59 5.32 6.67
N GLN A 64 7.84 4.60 5.59
CA GLN A 64 9.20 4.44 5.03
C GLN A 64 9.25 5.11 3.67
N LEU A 65 10.16 6.07 3.50
CA LEU A 65 10.31 6.85 2.27
C LEU A 65 11.76 6.74 1.79
N ASP A 66 11.96 6.43 0.51
CA ASP A 66 13.29 6.35 -0.11
C ASP A 66 13.19 6.64 -1.61
N ASN A 67 14.31 6.96 -2.25
CA ASN A 67 14.43 7.07 -3.70
C ASN A 67 14.71 5.73 -4.39
N ASP A 68 15.08 4.68 -3.63
CA ASP A 68 15.21 3.31 -4.12
C ASP A 68 13.84 2.58 -4.07
N PRO A 69 13.35 2.00 -5.20
CA PRO A 69 12.10 1.25 -5.21
C PRO A 69 12.05 0.06 -4.24
N LEU A 70 13.20 -0.44 -3.75
CA LEU A 70 13.25 -1.50 -2.74
C LEU A 70 12.53 -1.14 -1.44
N VAL A 71 12.36 0.16 -1.14
CA VAL A 71 11.58 0.62 0.02
C VAL A 71 10.15 0.08 0.02
N LEU A 72 9.58 -0.20 -1.16
CA LEU A 72 8.23 -0.75 -1.29
C LEU A 72 8.08 -2.10 -0.59
N ALA A 73 9.14 -2.92 -0.54
CA ALA A 73 9.13 -4.22 0.10
C ALA A 73 9.01 -4.15 1.64
N ASN A 74 9.37 -3.02 2.24
CA ASN A 74 9.24 -2.80 3.67
C ASN A 74 7.77 -2.77 4.14
N ILE A 75 6.80 -2.81 3.21
CA ILE A 75 5.37 -2.91 3.55
C ILE A 75 5.07 -4.16 4.39
N TYR A 76 5.86 -5.24 4.28
CA TYR A 76 5.68 -6.43 5.09
C TYR A 76 6.06 -6.26 6.56
N ASP A 77 6.82 -5.22 6.92
CA ASP A 77 7.14 -4.95 8.31
C ASP A 77 5.86 -4.63 9.09
N ALA A 78 5.67 -5.29 10.23
CA ALA A 78 4.43 -5.23 11.00
C ALA A 78 4.01 -3.79 11.37
N GLU A 79 4.98 -2.93 11.68
CA GLU A 79 4.72 -1.54 12.10
C GLU A 79 4.56 -0.58 10.92
N VAL A 80 5.06 -0.92 9.73
CA VAL A 80 4.96 -0.06 8.54
C VAL A 80 3.54 -0.11 7.99
N ARG A 81 2.95 1.07 7.75
CA ARG A 81 1.59 1.22 7.19
C ARG A 81 1.58 1.79 5.78
N LEU A 82 2.64 2.52 5.43
CA LEU A 82 2.85 3.07 4.11
C LEU A 82 4.34 3.05 3.79
N THR A 83 4.65 2.61 2.57
CA THR A 83 5.95 2.80 1.93
C THR A 83 5.79 3.80 0.80
N CYS A 84 6.81 4.61 0.54
CA CYS A 84 6.83 5.60 -0.54
C CYS A 84 8.14 5.53 -1.29
N TRP A 85 8.07 5.13 -2.55
CA TRP A 85 9.16 5.31 -3.49
C TRP A 85 9.06 6.72 -4.10
N GLN A 86 10.00 7.57 -3.70
CA GLN A 86 10.14 8.93 -4.19
C GLN A 86 10.90 8.92 -5.51
N ARG A 87 10.26 9.41 -6.57
CA ARG A 87 10.85 9.34 -7.91
C ARG A 87 10.40 10.50 -8.77
N ASP A 88 11.20 10.80 -9.77
CA ASP A 88 10.80 11.65 -10.87
C ASP A 88 10.34 10.78 -12.04
N LEU A 89 9.30 11.24 -12.74
CA LEU A 89 8.81 10.61 -13.96
C LEU A 89 9.72 10.99 -15.13
N ASP A 90 9.98 10.07 -16.05
CA ASP A 90 10.76 10.38 -17.25
C ASP A 90 10.07 11.44 -18.13
N ALA A 91 10.87 12.14 -18.94
CA ALA A 91 10.39 13.28 -19.73
C ALA A 91 9.29 12.91 -20.75
N ASN A 92 9.34 11.71 -21.34
CA ASN A 92 8.36 11.29 -22.34
C ASN A 92 7.03 10.96 -21.65
N SER A 93 7.07 10.17 -20.58
CA SER A 93 5.88 9.88 -19.77
C SER A 93 5.26 11.17 -19.24
N LEU A 94 6.06 12.11 -18.73
CA LEU A 94 5.57 13.41 -18.26
C LEU A 94 4.91 14.22 -19.38
N ALA A 95 5.49 14.21 -20.59
CA ALA A 95 4.89 14.87 -21.74
C ALA A 95 3.54 14.25 -22.14
N TYR A 96 3.39 12.92 -22.06
CA TYR A 96 2.10 12.27 -22.29
C TYR A 96 1.07 12.61 -21.20
N VAL A 97 1.48 12.62 -19.93
CA VAL A 97 0.65 13.02 -18.79
C VAL A 97 0.13 14.45 -19.00
N ASN A 98 1.01 15.41 -19.29
CA ASN A 98 0.63 16.80 -19.53
C ASN A 98 -0.35 16.93 -20.70
N TRP A 99 -0.09 16.22 -21.80
CA TRP A 99 -1.00 16.18 -22.94
C TRP A 99 -2.39 15.62 -22.58
N LEU A 100 -2.47 14.59 -21.73
CA LEU A 100 -3.76 14.08 -21.22
C LEU A 100 -4.50 15.12 -20.37
N LEU A 101 -3.79 15.91 -19.56
CA LEU A 101 -4.39 17.00 -18.77
C LEU A 101 -4.95 18.09 -19.70
N GLU A 102 -4.17 18.53 -20.69
CA GLU A 102 -4.56 19.55 -21.67
C GLU A 102 -5.77 19.11 -22.50
N ARG A 103 -5.79 17.84 -22.91
CA ARG A 103 -6.94 17.22 -23.59
C ARG A 103 -8.20 17.25 -22.71
N GLY A 104 -8.04 17.23 -21.38
CA GLY A 104 -9.12 17.40 -20.41
C GLY A 104 -10.14 16.25 -20.38
N ARG A 105 -9.91 15.14 -21.10
CA ARG A 105 -10.77 13.96 -21.08
C ARG A 105 -9.96 12.67 -21.18
N LEU A 106 -10.30 11.73 -20.31
CA LEU A 106 -9.87 10.33 -20.34
C LEU A 106 -11.06 9.49 -19.84
N LEU A 107 -11.44 8.46 -20.58
CA LEU A 107 -12.43 7.51 -20.08
C LEU A 107 -11.79 6.76 -18.89
N PRO A 108 -12.45 6.67 -17.73
CA PRO A 108 -11.90 5.94 -16.59
C PRO A 108 -11.61 4.50 -16.99
N LEU A 109 -10.35 4.07 -16.82
CA LEU A 109 -9.95 2.70 -17.06
C LEU A 109 -10.04 1.93 -15.75
N ARG A 110 -10.68 0.76 -15.81
CA ARG A 110 -10.75 -0.21 -14.73
C ARG A 110 -10.57 -1.58 -15.34
N LEU A 111 -9.42 -2.19 -15.09
CA LEU A 111 -8.99 -3.42 -15.71
C LEU A 111 -8.60 -4.41 -14.60
N VAL A 112 -8.83 -5.68 -14.86
CA VAL A 112 -8.15 -6.78 -14.16
C VAL A 112 -7.34 -7.47 -15.24
N ALA A 113 -6.02 -7.49 -15.07
CA ALA A 113 -5.11 -8.03 -16.09
C ALA A 113 -3.81 -8.50 -15.44
N SER A 114 -3.15 -9.45 -16.09
CA SER A 114 -1.77 -9.79 -15.76
C SER A 114 -0.83 -8.69 -16.28
N PRO A 115 0.38 -8.52 -15.70
CA PRO A 115 1.36 -7.57 -16.21
C PRO A 115 1.69 -7.77 -17.70
N GLU A 116 1.66 -9.01 -18.18
CA GLU A 116 1.95 -9.38 -19.57
C GLU A 116 0.88 -8.85 -20.55
N THR A 117 -0.40 -8.94 -20.19
CA THR A 117 -1.51 -8.52 -21.08
C THR A 117 -1.86 -7.04 -20.92
N LEU A 118 -1.46 -6.41 -19.82
CA LEU A 118 -1.80 -5.01 -19.50
C LEU A 118 -1.34 -4.02 -20.58
N THR A 119 -0.22 -4.27 -21.24
CA THR A 119 0.27 -3.41 -22.33
C THR A 119 -0.75 -3.31 -23.47
N GLU A 120 -1.34 -4.44 -23.87
CA GLU A 120 -2.30 -4.49 -24.98
C GLU A 120 -3.59 -3.75 -24.63
N HIS A 121 -4.13 -3.97 -23.42
CA HIS A 121 -5.31 -3.26 -22.93
C HIS A 121 -5.08 -1.75 -22.87
N LEU A 122 -3.95 -1.31 -22.32
CA LEU A 122 -3.63 0.12 -22.25
C LEU A 122 -3.44 0.74 -23.64
N MET A 123 -2.83 0.02 -24.59
CA MET A 123 -2.68 0.51 -25.97
C MET A 123 -4.03 0.67 -26.68
N GLN A 124 -5.01 -0.20 -26.38
CA GLN A 124 -6.35 -0.13 -26.95
C GLN A 124 -7.16 1.05 -26.38
N ASP A 125 -7.09 1.26 -25.07
CA ASP A 125 -7.96 2.22 -24.39
C ASP A 125 -7.37 3.63 -24.26
N LEU A 126 -6.03 3.76 -24.30
CA LEU A 126 -5.37 5.05 -24.18
C LEU A 126 -5.26 5.78 -25.54
N PRO A 127 -5.57 7.09 -25.58
CA PRO A 127 -5.49 7.88 -26.81
C PRO A 127 -4.08 7.90 -27.43
N ASP A 128 -4.00 7.82 -28.77
CA ASP A 128 -2.72 7.87 -29.48
C ASP A 128 -1.95 9.18 -29.23
N HIS A 129 -0.64 9.04 -28.96
CA HIS A 129 0.34 10.12 -28.85
C HIS A 129 1.75 9.54 -28.98
N PRO A 130 2.75 10.27 -29.51
CA PRO A 130 4.13 9.77 -29.64
C PRO A 130 4.73 9.21 -28.35
N ASN A 131 4.39 9.82 -27.21
CA ASN A 131 4.91 9.43 -25.90
C ASN A 131 4.00 8.44 -25.14
N ARG A 132 2.91 7.95 -25.74
CA ARG A 132 1.96 7.03 -25.08
C ARG A 132 2.67 5.77 -24.59
N SER A 133 3.55 5.21 -25.41
CA SER A 133 4.22 3.94 -25.10
C SER A 133 5.14 4.04 -23.89
N ASP A 134 5.78 5.18 -23.62
CA ASP A 134 6.63 5.34 -22.45
C ASP A 134 5.82 5.42 -21.16
N PHE A 135 4.70 6.14 -21.18
CA PHE A 135 3.74 6.14 -20.06
C PHE A 135 3.18 4.74 -19.79
N ILE A 136 2.83 3.98 -20.84
CA ILE A 136 2.34 2.60 -20.68
C ILE A 136 3.40 1.72 -20.04
N LYS A 137 4.68 1.82 -20.45
CA LYS A 137 5.78 1.08 -19.82
C LYS A 137 5.88 1.39 -18.33
N ASP A 138 5.70 2.65 -17.93
CA ASP A 138 5.72 3.03 -16.51
C ASP A 138 4.57 2.37 -15.73
N VAL A 139 3.33 2.45 -16.24
CA VAL A 139 2.18 1.79 -15.61
C VAL A 139 2.38 0.27 -15.50
N VAL A 140 2.89 -0.37 -16.57
CA VAL A 140 3.16 -1.82 -16.58
C VAL A 140 4.29 -2.17 -15.61
N TYR A 141 5.32 -1.33 -15.50
CA TYR A 141 6.40 -1.52 -14.54
C TYR A 141 5.90 -1.47 -13.08
N LEU A 142 4.99 -0.54 -12.77
CA LEU A 142 4.35 -0.50 -11.45
C LEU A 142 3.48 -1.75 -11.19
N ALA A 143 2.75 -2.21 -12.20
CA ALA A 143 1.93 -3.43 -12.12
C ALA A 143 2.79 -4.68 -11.88
N ASP A 144 3.89 -4.83 -12.62
CA ASP A 144 4.86 -5.93 -12.47
C ASP A 144 5.48 -5.95 -11.06
N MET A 145 5.90 -4.79 -10.55
CA MET A 145 6.43 -4.69 -9.19
C MET A 145 5.38 -5.06 -8.13
N PHE A 146 4.15 -4.58 -8.27
CA PHE A 146 3.06 -4.88 -7.33
C PHE A 146 2.70 -6.37 -7.37
N ALA A 147 2.55 -6.95 -8.56
CA ALA A 147 2.29 -8.36 -8.76
C ALA A 147 3.43 -9.23 -8.21
N CYS A 148 4.69 -8.90 -8.49
CA CYS A 148 5.86 -9.61 -7.97
C CYS A 148 5.94 -9.53 -6.43
N LEU A 149 5.64 -8.37 -5.85
CA LEU A 149 5.68 -8.16 -4.40
C LEU A 149 4.64 -9.01 -3.69
N PHE A 150 3.39 -9.00 -4.17
CA PHE A 150 2.27 -9.69 -3.54
C PHE A 150 2.01 -11.12 -4.05
N GLY A 151 2.77 -11.57 -5.06
CA GLY A 151 2.59 -12.90 -5.66
C GLY A 151 1.28 -13.05 -6.44
N LEU A 152 0.87 -12.01 -7.15
CA LEU A 152 -0.39 -11.95 -7.88
C LEU A 152 -0.20 -12.41 -9.33
N GLU A 153 -1.19 -13.14 -9.86
CA GLU A 153 -1.28 -13.43 -11.30
C GLU A 153 -1.92 -12.26 -12.06
N GLU A 154 -2.88 -11.58 -11.43
CA GLU A 154 -3.58 -10.41 -11.99
C GLU A 154 -3.64 -9.28 -10.98
N VAL A 155 -3.68 -8.04 -11.49
CA VAL A 155 -3.80 -6.82 -10.69
C VAL A 155 -5.04 -6.04 -11.11
N GLY A 156 -5.79 -5.52 -10.13
CA GLY A 156 -6.88 -4.59 -10.38
C GLY A 156 -6.34 -3.20 -10.65
N VAL A 157 -6.29 -2.75 -11.90
CA VAL A 157 -5.74 -1.45 -12.31
C VAL A 157 -6.86 -0.44 -12.50
N ARG A 158 -6.72 0.75 -11.89
CA ARG A 158 -7.58 1.90 -12.15
C ARG A 158 -6.76 3.11 -12.56
N LEU A 159 -7.02 3.64 -13.75
CA LEU A 159 -6.44 4.90 -14.23
C LEU A 159 -7.57 5.90 -14.49
N SER A 160 -7.45 7.12 -13.98
CA SER A 160 -8.52 8.12 -14.12
C SER A 160 -7.99 9.55 -14.15
N LEU A 161 -8.54 10.36 -15.05
CA LEU A 161 -8.41 11.81 -15.02
C LEU A 161 -9.54 12.38 -14.16
N LEU A 162 -9.20 12.90 -12.99
CA LEU A 162 -10.14 13.40 -11.99
C LEU A 162 -10.25 14.92 -12.07
N LYS A 163 -11.48 15.41 -12.04
CA LYS A 163 -11.81 16.85 -11.95
C LYS A 163 -12.47 17.23 -10.64
N GLU A 164 -12.69 16.24 -9.78
CA GLU A 164 -13.21 16.32 -8.43
C GLU A 164 -12.62 15.19 -7.59
N ALA A 165 -12.55 15.36 -6.28
CA ALA A 165 -12.01 14.34 -5.38
C ALA A 165 -12.96 13.13 -5.30
N MET A 166 -12.43 11.92 -5.45
CA MET A 166 -13.23 10.68 -5.31
C MET A 166 -13.54 10.36 -3.84
N CYS A 167 -12.56 10.56 -2.96
CA CYS A 167 -12.67 10.30 -1.54
C CYS A 167 -12.15 11.52 -0.76
N PRO A 168 -12.92 12.63 -0.70
CA PRO A 168 -12.47 13.87 -0.08
C PRO A 168 -12.33 13.78 1.44
N ARG A 169 -13.04 12.83 2.07
CA ARG A 169 -12.96 12.57 3.51
C ARG A 169 -11.86 11.55 3.82
N PHE A 170 -11.22 11.71 4.97
CA PHE A 170 -10.33 10.70 5.53
C PHE A 170 -11.09 9.39 5.80
N HIS A 171 -10.53 8.30 5.29
CA HIS A 171 -11.10 6.97 5.40
C HIS A 171 -9.99 5.92 5.41
N VAL A 172 -10.39 4.67 5.63
CA VAL A 172 -9.53 3.50 5.47
C VAL A 172 -10.16 2.63 4.41
N ASP A 173 -9.36 2.13 3.47
CA ASP A 173 -9.83 1.19 2.45
C ASP A 173 -10.06 -0.20 3.06
N ARG A 174 -11.15 -0.88 2.70
CA ARG A 174 -11.43 -2.27 3.09
C ARG A 174 -10.82 -3.26 2.11
N ILE A 175 -9.50 -3.27 2.06
CA ILE A 175 -8.67 -4.12 1.19
C ILE A 175 -7.43 -4.57 1.96
N GLY A 176 -6.67 -5.53 1.42
CA GLY A 176 -5.39 -5.92 1.98
C GLY A 176 -4.35 -4.80 1.83
N ALA A 177 -4.02 -4.47 0.59
CA ALA A 177 -3.13 -3.36 0.26
C ALA A 177 -3.48 -2.71 -1.08
N ARG A 178 -3.04 -1.48 -1.27
CA ARG A 178 -3.17 -0.72 -2.52
C ARG A 178 -1.88 0.00 -2.86
N MET A 179 -1.48 -0.08 -4.12
CA MET A 179 -0.51 0.84 -4.68
C MET A 179 -1.23 2.08 -5.23
N VAL A 180 -0.65 3.26 -5.03
CA VAL A 180 -1.16 4.52 -5.60
C VAL A 180 -0.01 5.32 -6.21
N CYS A 181 -0.26 5.88 -7.39
CA CYS A 181 0.56 6.90 -8.02
C CYS A 181 -0.33 8.05 -8.50
N THR A 182 0.07 9.29 -8.23
CA THR A 182 -0.55 10.47 -8.84
C THR A 182 0.44 11.07 -9.81
N TYR A 183 0.23 10.87 -11.10
CA TYR A 183 1.16 11.34 -12.13
C TYR A 183 1.20 12.86 -12.25
N ALA A 184 0.06 13.52 -11.99
CA ALA A 184 -0.02 14.97 -11.95
C ALA A 184 -1.21 15.44 -11.09
N GLY A 185 -1.09 16.64 -10.53
CA GLY A 185 -2.07 17.23 -9.60
C GLY A 185 -1.80 16.86 -8.14
N SER A 186 -2.68 17.31 -7.23
CA SER A 186 -2.57 17.05 -5.79
C SER A 186 -2.64 15.56 -5.47
N ALA A 187 -1.58 15.02 -4.87
CA ALA A 187 -1.46 13.60 -4.57
C ALA A 187 -1.96 13.24 -3.17
N THR A 188 -2.12 11.93 -2.90
CA THR A 188 -2.72 11.38 -1.68
C THR A 188 -2.20 12.02 -0.38
N GLN A 189 -3.12 12.26 0.55
CA GLN A 189 -2.81 12.72 1.91
C GLN A 189 -3.13 11.63 2.93
N TRP A 190 -2.37 11.57 4.03
CA TRP A 190 -2.63 10.64 5.13
C TRP A 190 -2.35 11.26 6.49
N LEU A 191 -2.96 10.68 7.52
CA LEU A 191 -2.79 11.09 8.91
C LEU A 191 -1.91 10.08 9.67
N PRO A 192 -1.07 10.55 10.61
CA PRO A 192 -0.41 9.70 11.60
C PRO A 192 -1.41 8.86 12.38
N ASN A 193 -1.20 7.54 12.50
CA ASN A 193 -2.14 6.67 13.22
C ASN A 193 -2.31 7.10 14.69
N GLU A 194 -1.28 7.69 15.30
CA GLU A 194 -1.26 8.09 16.71
C GLU A 194 -2.16 9.28 17.03
N VAL A 195 -2.50 10.09 16.03
CA VAL A 195 -3.29 11.33 16.22
C VAL A 195 -4.74 11.18 15.77
N VAL A 196 -5.11 10.02 15.20
CA VAL A 196 -6.46 9.79 14.66
C VAL A 196 -7.38 9.16 15.70
N ASP A 197 -8.50 9.82 15.98
CA ASP A 197 -9.64 9.19 16.64
C ASP A 197 -10.48 8.42 15.62
N ARG A 198 -10.20 7.12 15.48
CA ARG A 198 -10.90 6.23 14.53
C ARG A 198 -12.41 6.13 14.80
N SER A 199 -12.88 6.45 16.01
CA SER A 199 -14.32 6.47 16.30
C SER A 199 -15.07 7.56 15.53
N LYS A 200 -14.35 8.55 14.96
CA LYS A 200 -14.89 9.66 14.17
C LYS A 200 -14.87 9.40 12.65
N LEU A 201 -14.34 8.27 12.19
CA LEU A 201 -14.33 7.93 10.77
C LEU A 201 -15.75 7.63 10.26
N GLY A 202 -16.02 8.03 9.01
CA GLY A 202 -17.30 7.74 8.34
C GLY A 202 -18.50 8.26 9.14
N ARG A 203 -19.43 7.36 9.51
CA ARG A 203 -20.62 7.72 10.29
C ARG A 203 -20.30 8.29 11.67
N GLY A 204 -19.13 7.97 12.22
CA GLY A 204 -18.67 8.48 13.51
C GLY A 204 -18.44 10.00 13.55
N SER A 205 -18.33 10.64 12.39
CA SER A 205 -18.17 12.09 12.26
C SER A 205 -19.45 12.88 12.55
N ASN A 206 -20.60 12.22 12.66
CA ASN A 206 -21.93 12.85 12.76
C ASN A 206 -22.22 13.85 11.61
N GLY A 207 -21.61 13.64 10.44
CA GLY A 207 -21.77 14.51 9.27
C GLY A 207 -20.90 15.78 9.28
N LEU A 208 -20.12 16.02 10.34
CA LEU A 208 -19.17 17.14 10.41
C LEU A 208 -17.99 16.91 9.47
N ASP A 209 -17.35 18.00 9.04
CA ASP A 209 -16.11 17.92 8.26
C ASP A 209 -14.94 17.38 9.09
N ASP A 210 -13.93 16.81 8.41
CA ASP A 210 -12.85 16.10 9.10
C ASP A 210 -12.13 16.99 10.13
N HIS A 211 -11.98 18.29 9.84
CA HIS A 211 -11.35 19.29 10.70
C HIS A 211 -12.23 19.76 11.88
N GLU A 212 -13.53 19.45 11.86
CA GLU A 212 -14.50 19.84 12.90
C GLU A 212 -15.00 18.63 13.71
N SER A 213 -14.92 17.43 13.14
CA SER A 213 -15.44 16.18 13.74
C SER A 213 -14.67 15.70 14.98
N GLY A 214 -13.50 16.29 15.24
CA GLY A 214 -12.54 15.79 16.23
C GLY A 214 -11.77 14.54 15.78
N LEU A 215 -11.78 14.24 14.47
CA LEU A 215 -11.05 13.09 13.90
C LEU A 215 -9.54 13.16 14.19
N TYR A 216 -8.97 14.35 14.24
CA TYR A 216 -7.58 14.61 14.58
C TYR A 216 -7.46 16.01 15.22
N PRO A 217 -6.40 16.29 16.01
CA PRO A 217 -6.17 17.62 16.57
C PRO A 217 -6.09 18.70 15.49
N ALA A 218 -6.75 19.84 15.68
CA ALA A 218 -6.93 20.86 14.63
C ALA A 218 -5.61 21.41 14.05
N GLU A 219 -4.53 21.37 14.83
CA GLU A 219 -3.17 21.76 14.46
C GLU A 219 -2.42 20.70 13.62
N THR A 220 -2.97 19.51 13.45
CA THR A 220 -2.34 18.43 12.68
C THR A 220 -2.36 18.80 11.20
N ILE A 221 -1.18 18.84 10.60
CA ILE A 221 -1.03 18.97 9.15
C ILE A 221 -0.96 17.56 8.56
N PRO A 222 -1.90 17.15 7.68
CA PRO A 222 -1.79 15.87 7.00
C PRO A 222 -0.50 15.76 6.20
N ASN A 223 0.11 14.57 6.22
CA ASN A 223 1.20 14.28 5.30
C ASN A 223 0.67 14.26 3.87
N GLN A 224 1.53 14.61 2.91
CA GLN A 224 1.16 14.69 1.50
C GLN A 224 2.25 14.11 0.61
N MET A 225 1.82 13.28 -0.33
CA MET A 225 2.65 12.71 -1.38
C MET A 225 2.97 13.77 -2.46
N ARG A 226 4.10 13.65 -3.17
CA ARG A 226 4.36 14.44 -4.39
C ARG A 226 3.73 13.78 -5.60
N ALA A 227 3.51 14.54 -6.67
CA ALA A 227 3.20 13.91 -7.95
C ALA A 227 4.41 13.10 -8.44
N GLY A 228 4.18 11.91 -9.01
CA GLY A 228 5.21 10.97 -9.46
C GLY A 228 5.58 9.89 -8.43
N ASP A 229 5.53 10.22 -7.14
CA ASP A 229 5.77 9.26 -6.05
C ASP A 229 4.81 8.05 -6.15
N VAL A 230 5.32 6.89 -5.75
CA VAL A 230 4.57 5.63 -5.70
C VAL A 230 4.48 5.17 -4.26
N ILE A 231 3.26 5.01 -3.74
CA ILE A 231 3.04 4.47 -2.41
C ILE A 231 2.42 3.08 -2.46
N ILE A 232 2.74 2.24 -1.49
CA ILE A 232 1.93 1.08 -1.12
C ILE A 232 1.44 1.31 0.31
N MET A 233 0.13 1.14 0.52
CA MET A 233 -0.51 1.32 1.82
C MET A 233 -1.30 0.09 2.23
N LYS A 234 -1.28 -0.22 3.54
CA LYS A 234 -2.11 -1.28 4.14
C LYS A 234 -3.54 -0.79 4.30
N GLY A 235 -4.49 -1.58 3.83
CA GLY A 235 -5.90 -1.38 4.12
C GLY A 235 -6.32 -2.07 5.42
N ASP A 236 -7.62 -2.00 5.69
CA ASP A 236 -8.20 -2.47 6.95
C ASP A 236 -8.28 -3.99 7.06
N THR A 237 -8.14 -4.72 5.95
CA THR A 237 -8.16 -6.18 5.90
C THR A 237 -6.75 -6.76 5.72
N TRP A 238 -5.71 -5.99 6.03
CA TRP A 238 -4.34 -6.52 6.06
C TRP A 238 -4.23 -7.63 7.14
N PRO A 239 -3.66 -8.81 6.81
CA PRO A 239 -3.59 -9.93 7.75
C PRO A 239 -2.94 -9.56 9.09
N GLU A 240 -3.46 -10.13 10.18
CA GLU A 240 -2.94 -9.97 11.55
C GLU A 240 -3.03 -8.54 12.14
N GLN A 241 -3.52 -7.56 11.37
CA GLN A 241 -3.57 -6.14 11.73
C GLN A 241 -4.91 -5.49 11.33
N GLU A 242 -6.01 -6.26 11.37
CA GLU A 242 -7.34 -5.75 11.03
C GLU A 242 -7.72 -4.53 11.88
N GLY A 243 -8.41 -3.56 11.27
CA GLY A 243 -8.83 -2.34 11.96
C GLY A 243 -7.73 -1.29 12.10
N GLN A 244 -6.53 -1.52 11.53
CA GLN A 244 -5.37 -0.61 11.62
C GLN A 244 -4.88 -0.11 10.25
N GLY A 245 -5.71 -0.17 9.20
CA GLY A 245 -5.35 0.31 7.87
C GLY A 245 -5.04 1.82 7.85
N LEU A 246 -4.30 2.29 6.85
CA LEU A 246 -3.89 3.69 6.74
C LEU A 246 -5.09 4.63 6.58
N VAL A 247 -5.17 5.64 7.44
CA VAL A 247 -6.16 6.71 7.33
C VAL A 247 -5.68 7.73 6.31
N HIS A 248 -6.36 7.78 5.16
CA HIS A 248 -5.93 8.58 4.02
C HIS A 248 -7.11 9.23 3.29
N ARG A 249 -6.81 10.19 2.40
CA ARG A 249 -7.80 10.83 1.54
C ARG A 249 -7.21 11.22 0.19
N SER A 250 -8.09 11.43 -0.77
CA SER A 250 -7.80 12.14 -2.00
C SER A 250 -7.99 13.64 -1.76
N PRO A 251 -6.97 14.50 -1.90
CA PRO A 251 -7.19 15.93 -1.82
C PRO A 251 -8.14 16.43 -2.90
N ALA A 252 -8.68 17.63 -2.68
CA ALA A 252 -9.51 18.33 -3.66
C ALA A 252 -8.73 18.56 -4.96
N CYS A 253 -9.42 18.39 -6.09
CA CYS A 253 -8.98 18.81 -7.41
C CYS A 253 -10.16 19.50 -8.12
N THR A 254 -9.87 20.26 -9.16
CA THR A 254 -10.86 21.05 -9.90
C THR A 254 -10.72 20.80 -11.40
N PRO A 255 -11.70 21.17 -12.23
CA PRO A 255 -11.55 21.11 -13.68
C PRO A 255 -10.35 21.91 -14.21
N GLN A 256 -9.94 22.98 -13.52
CA GLN A 256 -8.80 23.83 -13.87
C GLN A 256 -7.45 23.27 -13.37
N ALA A 257 -7.49 22.42 -12.34
CA ALA A 257 -6.34 21.71 -11.81
C ALA A 257 -6.67 20.21 -11.68
N PRO A 258 -6.85 19.51 -12.82
CA PRO A 258 -7.22 18.10 -12.82
C PRO A 258 -6.06 17.24 -12.33
N ARG A 259 -6.38 16.01 -11.95
CA ARG A 259 -5.41 15.03 -11.44
C ARG A 259 -5.42 13.77 -12.29
N LEU A 260 -4.26 13.28 -12.70
CA LEU A 260 -4.13 11.95 -13.31
C LEU A 260 -3.72 10.94 -12.23
N PHE A 261 -4.63 10.02 -11.93
CA PHE A 261 -4.54 9.09 -10.81
C PHE A 261 -4.47 7.65 -11.29
N LEU A 262 -3.57 6.87 -10.68
CA LEU A 262 -3.43 5.43 -10.82
C LEU A 262 -3.56 4.76 -9.45
N SER A 263 -4.34 3.69 -9.37
CA SER A 263 -4.29 2.74 -8.25
C SER A 263 -4.25 1.30 -8.72
N MET A 264 -3.63 0.44 -7.93
CA MET A 264 -3.62 -1.01 -8.12
C MET A 264 -4.01 -1.71 -6.82
N ASP A 265 -4.94 -2.64 -6.93
CA ASP A 265 -5.46 -3.41 -5.80
C ASP A 265 -5.08 -4.88 -5.91
N VAL A 266 -4.85 -5.50 -4.75
CA VAL A 266 -4.87 -6.95 -4.63
C VAL A 266 -6.27 -7.45 -5.00
N MET A 267 -6.36 -8.48 -5.82
CA MET A 267 -7.62 -9.11 -6.24
C MET A 267 -8.01 -10.26 -5.32
#